data_AF-A0A4Q3YRW1-F1
#
_entry.id   AF-A0A4Q3YRW1-F1
#
_cell.length_a   1.000
_cell.length_b   1.000
_cell.length_c   1.000
_cell.angle_alpha   90.00
_cell.angle_beta   90.00
_cell.angle_gamma   90.00
#
_symmetry.space_group_name_H-M   'P 1'
#
loop_
_entity.id
_entity.type
_entity.pdbx_description
1 polymer ?
#
loop_
_entity_poly.entity_id
_entity_poly.type
_entity_poly.pdbx_seq_one_letter_code
_entity_poly.pdbx_strand_id
1 'polypeptide(L)'
;MFWSEKLSRRAEGARPVTRTIHLVYKTHLDIGFTDHAAKVRAQYHERFIPQAIETGEHFFAEDSANPKFIWTTGAWLIWDHLNSQSPERVRRLERAIERGLITWHALPYTTHSELMSPAVFRAGLSHAQELDKRFGRRTTAAKMTDVPGHTLGIVPLLAEAGVHFLHLGVNAASPVPDVPDAFRWRAPDGSEIVVQYQKSYGET
;
A
#
# COMPACT_ATOMS: atom_id res chain seq x y z
N MET A 1 58.93 -29.06 -21.11
CA MET A 1 58.39 -29.78 -19.93
C MET A 1 58.98 -29.09 -18.72
N PHE A 2 58.27 -28.34 -17.89
CA PHE A 2 57.00 -28.60 -17.23
C PHE A 2 56.09 -27.36 -17.16
N TRP A 3 54.85 -27.61 -16.80
CA TRP A 3 53.65 -26.83 -17.04
C TRP A 3 53.44 -25.60 -16.14
N SER A 4 52.64 -24.69 -16.70
CA SER A 4 51.96 -23.54 -16.09
C SER A 4 51.00 -23.96 -14.97
N GLU A 5 51.03 -23.23 -13.85
CA GLU A 5 49.85 -23.10 -12.97
C GLU A 5 49.79 -21.68 -12.39
N LYS A 6 49.16 -20.77 -13.14
CA LYS A 6 48.64 -19.51 -12.57
C LYS A 6 47.45 -19.88 -11.68
N LEU A 7 47.71 -20.05 -10.39
CA LEU A 7 46.68 -20.07 -9.36
C LEU A 7 45.95 -18.72 -9.40
N SER A 8 44.72 -18.72 -9.95
CA SER A 8 43.79 -17.61 -9.78
C SER A 8 43.48 -17.51 -8.29
N ARG A 9 43.89 -16.40 -7.65
CA ARG A 9 43.31 -15.99 -6.36
C ARG A 9 41.83 -15.74 -6.60
N ARG A 10 40.99 -16.75 -6.35
CA ARG A 10 39.57 -16.52 -6.12
C ARG A 10 39.48 -15.65 -4.88
N ALA A 11 38.72 -14.56 -4.98
CA ALA A 11 38.39 -13.71 -3.85
C ALA A 11 37.54 -14.52 -2.86
N GLU A 12 38.19 -15.26 -1.96
CA GLU A 12 37.59 -15.79 -0.75
C GLU A 12 37.32 -14.60 0.17
N GLY A 13 36.04 -14.19 0.26
CA GLY A 13 35.67 -13.11 1.18
C GLY A 13 34.33 -12.43 0.92
N ALA A 14 33.66 -12.66 -0.21
CA ALA A 14 32.32 -12.11 -0.41
C ALA A 14 31.31 -12.88 0.46
N ARG A 15 30.87 -12.27 1.58
CA ARG A 15 29.68 -12.75 2.30
C ARG A 15 28.52 -12.83 1.29
N PRO A 16 27.74 -13.92 1.25
CA PRO A 16 26.59 -13.97 0.38
C PRO A 16 25.68 -12.78 0.69
N VAL A 17 25.36 -12.00 -0.34
CA VAL A 17 24.42 -10.90 -0.22
C VAL A 17 23.05 -11.52 0.08
N THR A 18 22.63 -11.47 1.34
CA THR A 18 21.27 -11.87 1.73
C THR A 18 20.29 -10.84 1.18
N ARG A 19 19.51 -11.22 0.17
CA ARG A 19 18.44 -10.40 -0.38
C ARG A 19 17.18 -10.64 0.45
N THR A 20 16.71 -9.62 1.15
CA THR A 20 15.40 -9.66 1.84
C THR A 20 14.31 -9.33 0.83
N ILE A 21 13.28 -10.16 0.76
CA ILE A 21 12.08 -9.92 -0.07
C ILE A 21 10.91 -9.66 0.88
N HIS A 22 10.29 -8.48 0.74
CA HIS A 22 9.05 -8.14 1.45
C HIS A 22 7.86 -8.41 0.53
N LEU A 23 7.03 -9.40 0.87
CA LEU A 23 5.79 -9.69 0.16
C LEU A 23 4.63 -8.93 0.81
N VAL A 24 3.95 -8.08 0.05
CA VAL A 24 2.82 -7.27 0.53
C VAL A 24 1.58 -7.59 -0.30
N TYR A 25 0.54 -8.11 0.34
CA TYR A 25 -0.75 -8.36 -0.30
C TYR A 25 -1.58 -7.09 -0.32
N LYS A 26 -1.62 -6.41 -1.47
CA LYS A 26 -2.41 -5.20 -1.66
C LYS A 26 -3.38 -5.35 -2.83
N THR A 27 -4.63 -4.93 -2.64
CA THR A 27 -5.60 -4.86 -3.73
C THR A 27 -5.73 -3.42 -4.25
N HIS A 28 -5.76 -3.27 -5.58
CA HIS A 28 -6.13 -2.01 -6.22
C HIS A 28 -7.66 -1.90 -6.33
N LEU A 29 -8.20 -0.71 -6.06
CA LEU A 29 -9.63 -0.43 -6.03
C LEU A 29 -10.04 0.52 -7.16
N ASP A 30 -10.61 -0.06 -8.21
CA ASP A 30 -11.18 0.62 -9.38
C ASP A 30 -12.68 0.91 -9.19
N ILE A 31 -13.03 1.81 -8.29
CA ILE A 31 -14.44 2.12 -8.01
C ILE A 31 -15.03 3.03 -9.10
N GLY A 32 -16.00 2.51 -9.85
CA GLY A 32 -16.64 3.26 -10.96
C GLY A 32 -15.91 3.16 -12.30
N PHE A 33 -14.77 2.47 -12.36
CA PHE A 33 -14.04 2.24 -13.61
C PHE A 33 -14.35 0.87 -14.22
N THR A 34 -14.28 -0.21 -13.43
CA THR A 34 -14.51 -1.59 -13.91
C THR A 34 -15.99 -1.96 -14.05
N ASP A 35 -16.86 -1.36 -13.24
CA ASP A 35 -18.33 -1.39 -13.33
C ASP A 35 -18.86 -0.20 -12.51
N HIS A 36 -20.18 -0.03 -12.42
CA HIS A 36 -20.82 0.96 -11.56
C HIS A 36 -20.30 0.85 -10.12
N ALA A 37 -20.01 2.01 -9.51
CA ALA A 37 -19.47 2.11 -8.16
C ALA A 37 -20.25 1.29 -7.13
N ALA A 38 -21.58 1.27 -7.22
CA ALA A 38 -22.45 0.49 -6.34
C ALA A 38 -22.20 -1.02 -6.43
N LYS A 39 -21.98 -1.57 -7.64
CA LYS A 39 -21.71 -2.99 -7.84
C LYS A 39 -20.31 -3.37 -7.37
N VAL A 40 -19.30 -2.56 -7.70
CA VAL A 40 -17.92 -2.78 -7.23
C VAL A 40 -17.90 -2.78 -5.70
N ARG A 41 -18.53 -1.78 -5.08
CA ARG A 41 -18.69 -1.68 -3.62
C ARG A 41 -19.37 -2.91 -3.03
N ALA A 42 -20.50 -3.35 -3.60
CA ALA A 42 -21.20 -4.55 -3.14
C ALA A 42 -20.30 -5.80 -3.23
N GLN A 43 -19.59 -5.98 -4.34
CA GLN A 43 -18.68 -7.10 -4.55
C GLN A 43 -17.56 -7.14 -3.49
N TYR A 44 -16.99 -6.00 -3.12
CA TYR A 44 -15.98 -5.97 -2.06
C TYR A 44 -16.53 -6.40 -0.71
N HIS A 45 -17.72 -5.94 -0.33
CA HIS A 45 -18.30 -6.29 0.97
C HIS A 45 -18.85 -7.71 1.03
N GLU A 46 -19.40 -8.22 -0.08
CA GLU A 46 -20.04 -9.53 -0.14
C GLU A 46 -19.07 -10.66 -0.44
N ARG A 47 -17.96 -10.36 -1.12
CA ARG A 47 -17.03 -11.38 -1.60
C ARG A 47 -15.60 -11.13 -1.15
N PHE A 48 -14.98 -10.01 -1.52
CA PHE A 48 -13.53 -9.87 -1.36
C PHE A 48 -13.08 -9.69 0.10
N ILE A 49 -13.78 -8.89 0.89
CA ILE A 49 -13.46 -8.73 2.32
C ILE A 49 -13.66 -10.06 3.08
N PRO A 50 -14.80 -10.77 2.94
CA PRO A 50 -14.96 -12.10 3.53
C PRO A 50 -13.83 -13.08 3.14
N GLN A 51 -13.49 -13.16 1.85
CA GLN A 51 -12.44 -14.06 1.37
C GLN A 51 -11.05 -13.71 1.90
N ALA A 52 -10.73 -12.41 2.00
CA ALA A 52 -9.48 -11.95 2.59
C ALA A 52 -9.40 -12.32 4.08
N ILE A 53 -10.51 -12.18 4.82
CA ILE A 53 -10.57 -12.58 6.23
C ILE A 53 -10.40 -14.11 6.35
N GLU A 54 -11.12 -14.90 5.56
CA GLU A 54 -11.02 -16.37 5.57
C GLU A 54 -9.60 -16.85 5.27
N THR A 55 -8.95 -16.25 4.27
CA THR A 55 -7.56 -16.55 3.91
C THR A 55 -6.59 -16.19 5.05
N GLY A 56 -6.78 -15.02 5.67
CA GLY A 56 -5.99 -14.60 6.83
C GLY A 56 -6.20 -15.51 8.03
N GLU A 57 -7.44 -15.90 8.32
CA GLU A 57 -7.78 -16.81 9.42
C GLU A 57 -7.16 -18.19 9.22
N HIS A 58 -7.11 -18.69 7.98
CA HIS A 58 -6.43 -19.94 7.64
C HIS A 58 -4.94 -19.89 7.99
N PHE A 59 -4.19 -18.92 7.46
CA PHE A 59 -2.75 -18.80 7.75
C PHE A 59 -2.46 -18.43 9.21
N PHE A 60 -3.35 -17.70 9.88
CA PHE A 60 -3.23 -17.42 11.30
C PHE A 60 -3.38 -18.68 12.16
N ALA A 61 -4.22 -19.63 11.73
CA ALA A 61 -4.36 -20.92 12.43
C ALA A 61 -3.15 -21.83 12.24
N GLU A 62 -2.41 -21.69 11.12
CA GLU A 62 -1.15 -22.41 10.89
C GLU A 62 -0.01 -21.88 11.77
N ASP A 63 0.17 -20.56 11.84
CA ASP A 63 1.17 -19.90 12.67
C ASP A 63 0.72 -18.48 13.07
N SER A 64 0.11 -18.35 14.25
CA SER A 64 -0.38 -17.07 14.75
C SER A 64 0.74 -16.08 15.09
N ALA A 65 1.98 -16.56 15.30
CA ALA A 65 3.12 -15.69 15.59
C ALA A 65 3.69 -15.06 14.32
N ASN A 66 3.42 -15.66 13.15
CA ASN A 66 3.93 -15.19 11.86
C ASN A 66 2.87 -15.35 10.75
N PRO A 67 1.78 -14.56 10.80
CA PRO A 67 0.72 -14.65 9.81
C PRO A 67 1.26 -14.39 8.41
N LYS A 68 1.08 -15.38 7.52
CA LYS A 68 1.62 -15.34 6.15
C LYS A 68 0.82 -14.48 5.20
N PHE A 69 -0.38 -14.05 5.58
CA PHE A 69 -1.26 -13.24 4.76
C PHE A 69 -1.83 -12.09 5.58
N ILE A 70 -1.51 -10.86 5.16
CA ILE A 70 -2.06 -9.62 5.71
C ILE A 70 -2.58 -8.81 4.53
N TRP A 71 -3.91 -8.69 4.42
CA TRP A 71 -4.52 -7.98 3.32
C TRP A 71 -4.51 -6.46 3.56
N THR A 72 -3.98 -5.73 2.60
CA THR A 72 -3.84 -4.27 2.63
C THR A 72 -4.69 -3.63 1.54
N THR A 73 -5.40 -2.56 1.89
CA THR A 73 -6.19 -1.76 0.92
C THR A 73 -6.14 -0.27 1.29
N GLY A 74 -6.77 0.58 0.47
CA GLY A 74 -7.01 1.98 0.83
C GLY A 74 -7.98 2.09 2.00
N ALA A 75 -7.81 3.13 2.81
CA ALA A 75 -8.54 3.29 4.08
C ALA A 75 -10.06 3.36 3.92
N TRP A 76 -10.55 3.93 2.82
CA TRP A 76 -12.00 4.12 2.63
C TRP A 76 -12.75 2.80 2.63
N LEU A 77 -12.22 1.74 2.01
CA LEU A 77 -12.94 0.48 1.90
C LEU A 77 -13.20 -0.18 3.27
N ILE A 78 -12.24 -0.03 4.19
CA ILE A 78 -12.37 -0.48 5.58
C ILE A 78 -13.36 0.41 6.33
N TRP A 79 -13.20 1.73 6.22
CA TRP A 79 -14.10 2.72 6.83
C TRP A 79 -15.56 2.50 6.41
N ASP A 80 -15.80 2.32 5.11
CA ASP A 80 -17.12 2.12 4.52
C ASP A 80 -17.75 0.81 4.98
N HIS A 81 -16.97 -0.28 5.08
CA HIS A 81 -17.46 -1.53 5.64
C HIS A 81 -17.91 -1.37 7.10
N LEU A 82 -17.12 -0.67 7.91
CA LEU A 82 -17.42 -0.46 9.32
C LEU A 82 -18.63 0.46 9.55
N ASN A 83 -18.94 1.35 8.61
CA ASN A 83 -20.01 2.33 8.73
C ASN A 83 -21.33 1.91 8.07
N SER A 84 -21.31 0.93 7.15
CA SER A 84 -22.51 0.59 6.36
C SER A 84 -22.97 -0.85 6.46
N GLN A 85 -22.15 -1.77 6.98
CA GLN A 85 -22.47 -3.20 6.97
C GLN A 85 -23.21 -3.63 8.23
N SER A 86 -23.80 -4.83 8.20
CA SER A 86 -24.51 -5.38 9.35
C SER A 86 -23.58 -5.51 10.58
N PRO A 87 -24.11 -5.41 11.82
CA PRO A 87 -23.28 -5.53 13.02
C PRO A 87 -22.45 -6.82 13.07
N GLU A 88 -22.94 -7.91 12.48
CA GLU A 88 -22.20 -9.17 12.38
C GLU A 88 -20.95 -9.05 11.48
N ARG A 89 -21.12 -8.47 10.29
CA ARG A 89 -20.03 -8.26 9.33
C ARG A 89 -18.99 -7.28 9.89
N VAL A 90 -19.45 -6.19 10.51
CA VAL A 90 -18.59 -5.22 11.20
C VAL A 90 -17.75 -5.92 12.27
N ARG A 91 -18.38 -6.70 13.17
CA ARG A 91 -17.64 -7.44 14.21
C ARG A 91 -16.65 -8.44 13.64
N ARG A 92 -16.96 -9.07 12.49
CA ARG A 92 -16.01 -9.97 11.81
C ARG A 92 -14.77 -9.21 11.33
N LEU A 93 -14.96 -8.05 10.70
CA LEU A 93 -13.85 -7.22 10.24
C LEU A 93 -13.02 -6.67 11.43
N GLU A 94 -13.65 -6.20 12.50
CA GLU A 94 -12.96 -5.72 13.70
C GLU A 94 -12.02 -6.77 14.28
N ARG A 95 -12.49 -8.01 14.47
CA ARG A 95 -11.64 -9.12 14.95
C ARG A 95 -10.47 -9.41 14.01
N ALA A 96 -10.69 -9.34 12.70
CA ALA A 96 -9.62 -9.56 11.73
C ALA A 96 -8.58 -8.42 11.75
N ILE A 97 -9.01 -7.18 11.97
CA ILE A 97 -8.11 -6.05 12.20
C ILE A 97 -7.32 -6.26 13.48
N GLU A 98 -7.96 -6.55 14.62
CA GLU A 98 -7.30 -6.76 15.91
C GLU A 98 -6.25 -7.88 15.87
N ARG A 99 -6.51 -8.95 15.10
CA ARG A 99 -5.56 -10.06 14.85
C ARG A 99 -4.44 -9.72 13.88
N GLY A 100 -4.43 -8.53 13.28
CA GLY A 100 -3.41 -8.12 12.32
C GLY A 100 -3.58 -8.73 10.92
N LEU A 101 -4.75 -9.28 10.57
CA LEU A 101 -5.02 -9.92 9.28
C LEU A 101 -5.43 -8.92 8.20
N ILE A 102 -5.97 -7.78 8.62
CA ILE A 102 -6.39 -6.69 7.74
C ILE A 102 -5.69 -5.40 8.18
N THR A 103 -5.18 -4.66 7.18
CA THR A 103 -4.59 -3.35 7.38
C THR A 103 -4.93 -2.40 6.23
N TRP A 104 -4.61 -1.12 6.39
CA TRP A 104 -4.84 -0.08 5.40
C TRP A 104 -3.62 0.81 5.24
N HIS A 105 -3.56 1.50 4.10
CA HIS A 105 -2.63 2.62 3.88
C HIS A 105 -3.37 3.96 3.96
N ALA A 106 -2.63 5.07 4.06
CA ALA A 106 -3.19 6.36 4.42
C ALA A 106 -4.22 6.91 3.42
N LEU A 107 -4.05 6.61 2.13
CA LEU A 107 -4.95 7.08 1.09
C LEU A 107 -6.23 6.24 1.00
N PRO A 108 -7.39 6.86 0.71
CA PRO A 108 -8.66 6.14 0.61
C PRO A 108 -8.81 5.38 -0.71
N TYR A 109 -8.29 5.95 -1.79
CA TYR A 109 -8.40 5.48 -3.16
C TYR A 109 -7.10 5.75 -3.91
N THR A 110 -7.02 5.23 -5.14
CA THR A 110 -6.18 5.84 -6.16
C THR A 110 -6.91 7.06 -6.73
N THR A 111 -6.22 8.19 -6.89
CA THR A 111 -6.84 9.44 -7.33
C THR A 111 -5.98 10.20 -8.32
N HIS A 112 -6.60 11.04 -9.14
CA HIS A 112 -5.92 12.09 -9.89
C HIS A 112 -5.79 13.33 -9.01
N SER A 113 -4.60 13.55 -8.44
CA SER A 113 -4.35 14.62 -7.47
C SER A 113 -4.65 16.03 -8.02
N GLU A 114 -4.52 16.21 -9.32
CA GLU A 114 -4.74 17.43 -10.09
C GLU A 114 -6.19 17.87 -10.08
N LEU A 115 -7.12 16.94 -9.82
CA LEU A 115 -8.56 17.19 -9.74
C LEU A 115 -9.03 17.48 -8.31
N MET A 116 -8.12 17.46 -7.33
CA MET A 116 -8.46 17.59 -5.92
C MET A 116 -8.01 18.94 -5.36
N SER A 117 -8.90 19.59 -4.60
CA SER A 117 -8.48 20.67 -3.71
C SER A 117 -7.79 20.10 -2.47
N PRO A 118 -6.97 20.90 -1.76
CA PRO A 118 -6.38 20.47 -0.49
C PRO A 118 -7.41 19.99 0.54
N ALA A 119 -8.60 20.60 0.56
CA ALA A 119 -9.68 20.19 1.46
C ALA A 119 -10.20 18.78 1.14
N VAL A 120 -10.40 18.46 -0.15
CA VAL A 120 -10.83 17.13 -0.58
C VAL A 120 -9.75 16.09 -0.29
N PHE A 121 -8.47 16.42 -0.51
CA PHE A 121 -7.38 15.49 -0.21
C PHE A 121 -7.27 15.19 1.29
N ARG A 122 -7.38 16.21 2.16
CA ARG A 122 -7.43 16.03 3.62
C ARG A 122 -8.63 15.20 4.06
N ALA A 123 -9.82 15.43 3.46
CA ALA A 123 -10.99 14.62 3.74
C ALA A 123 -10.78 13.15 3.35
N GLY A 124 -10.01 12.89 2.28
CA GLY A 124 -9.61 11.52 1.94
C GLY A 124 -8.71 10.88 2.99
N LEU A 125 -7.72 11.62 3.51
CA LEU A 125 -6.79 11.16 4.54
C LEU A 125 -7.46 10.91 5.90
N SER A 126 -8.56 11.61 6.19
CA SER A 126 -9.26 11.49 7.47
C SER A 126 -9.82 10.09 7.72
N HIS A 127 -10.14 9.33 6.66
CA HIS A 127 -10.56 7.93 6.78
C HIS A 127 -9.51 7.09 7.50
N ALA A 128 -8.24 7.19 7.10
CA ALA A 128 -7.16 6.45 7.77
C ALA A 128 -6.95 6.93 9.20
N GLN A 129 -7.04 8.25 9.45
CA GLN A 129 -6.87 8.83 10.79
C GLN A 129 -7.97 8.39 11.75
N GLU A 130 -9.22 8.27 11.28
CA GLU A 130 -10.34 7.78 12.07
C GLU A 130 -10.15 6.30 12.42
N LEU A 131 -9.73 5.47 11.45
CA LEU A 131 -9.43 4.06 11.67
C LEU A 131 -8.25 3.90 12.64
N ASP A 132 -7.18 4.68 12.46
CA ASP A 132 -6.02 4.70 13.34
C ASP A 132 -6.41 5.01 14.78
N LYS A 133 -7.23 6.05 14.98
CA LYS A 133 -7.78 6.40 16.30
C LYS A 133 -8.63 5.27 16.89
N ARG A 134 -9.49 4.64 16.09
CA ARG A 134 -10.38 3.56 16.54
C ARG A 134 -9.62 2.32 16.97
N PHE A 135 -8.57 1.94 16.24
CA PHE A 135 -7.84 0.69 16.45
C PHE A 135 -6.47 0.87 17.13
N GLY A 136 -6.16 2.09 17.61
CA GLY A 136 -4.89 2.39 18.29
C GLY A 136 -3.66 2.21 17.39
N ARG A 137 -3.79 2.54 16.10
CA ARG A 137 -2.72 2.38 15.09
C ARG A 137 -2.16 3.74 14.66
N ARG A 138 -1.06 3.68 13.92
CA ARG A 138 -0.50 4.83 13.21
C ARG A 138 -0.10 4.41 11.80
N THR A 139 -0.80 4.95 10.81
CA THR A 139 -0.52 4.73 9.40
C THR A 139 0.47 5.76 8.91
N THR A 140 1.60 5.30 8.37
CA THR A 140 2.70 6.19 7.95
C THR A 140 3.09 6.05 6.49
N ALA A 141 2.42 5.15 5.77
CA ALA A 141 2.67 4.85 4.37
C ALA A 141 1.39 5.00 3.55
N ALA A 142 1.56 5.42 2.30
CA ALA A 142 0.53 5.52 1.29
C ALA A 142 0.95 4.73 0.04
N LYS A 143 -0.03 4.24 -0.72
CA LYS A 143 0.20 3.65 -2.03
C LYS A 143 -0.84 4.14 -3.02
N MET A 144 -0.40 4.52 -4.21
CA MET A 144 -1.26 4.73 -5.38
C MET A 144 -0.69 3.93 -6.55
N THR A 145 -1.58 3.43 -7.39
CA THR A 145 -1.20 2.74 -8.61
C THR A 145 -2.02 3.26 -9.80
N ASP A 146 -1.59 3.07 -11.04
CA ASP A 146 -2.23 3.46 -12.31
C ASP A 146 -1.99 4.91 -12.74
N VAL A 147 -2.04 5.86 -11.81
CA VAL A 147 -1.85 7.27 -12.14
C VAL A 147 -0.33 7.55 -12.31
N PRO A 148 0.13 8.01 -13.49
CA PRO A 148 1.56 8.10 -13.80
C PRO A 148 2.29 9.19 -13.00
N GLY A 149 1.59 10.22 -12.57
CA GLY A 149 2.20 11.35 -11.87
C GLY A 149 1.20 12.01 -10.92
N HIS A 150 1.75 12.73 -9.95
CA HIS A 150 0.98 13.50 -9.00
C HIS A 150 1.59 14.89 -8.85
N THR A 151 0.77 15.85 -8.44
CA THR A 151 1.25 17.19 -8.14
C THR A 151 2.13 17.20 -6.89
N LEU A 152 3.17 18.04 -6.86
CA LEU A 152 3.98 18.29 -5.66
C LEU A 152 3.14 18.78 -4.47
N GLY A 153 1.96 19.35 -4.73
CA GLY A 153 1.05 19.85 -3.71
C GLY A 153 0.52 18.79 -2.74
N ILE A 154 0.64 17.49 -3.05
CA ILE A 154 0.25 16.44 -2.11
C ILE A 154 1.29 16.23 -1.00
N VAL A 155 2.56 16.63 -1.20
CA VAL A 155 3.64 16.36 -0.25
C VAL A 155 3.41 17.01 1.11
N PRO A 156 3.07 18.32 1.21
CA PRO A 156 2.75 18.92 2.50
C PRO A 156 1.56 18.26 3.20
N LEU A 157 0.53 17.86 2.43
CA LEU A 157 -0.68 17.25 2.98
C LEU A 157 -0.43 15.84 3.53
N LEU A 158 0.40 15.06 2.85
CA LEU A 158 0.84 13.75 3.32
C LEU A 158 1.70 13.87 4.58
N ALA A 159 2.67 14.79 4.58
CA ALA A 159 3.53 15.04 5.73
C ALA A 159 2.74 15.54 6.96
N GLU A 160 1.79 16.46 6.76
CA GLU A 160 0.84 16.94 7.78
C GLU A 160 0.05 15.78 8.42
N ALA A 161 -0.37 14.80 7.61
CA ALA A 161 -1.06 13.61 8.09
C ALA A 161 -0.14 12.55 8.71
N GLY A 162 1.18 12.79 8.79
CA GLY A 162 2.16 11.88 9.36
C GLY A 162 2.62 10.76 8.40
N VAL A 163 2.29 10.86 7.12
CA VAL A 163 2.76 9.95 6.06
C VAL A 163 4.14 10.38 5.61
N HIS A 164 5.11 9.46 5.68
CA HIS A 164 6.50 9.73 5.27
C HIS A 164 6.97 8.84 4.11
N PHE A 165 6.15 7.86 3.69
CA PHE A 165 6.45 6.99 2.57
C PHE A 165 5.27 6.91 1.60
N LEU A 166 5.54 7.11 0.31
CA LEU A 166 4.56 6.97 -0.77
C LEU A 166 5.10 5.99 -1.81
N HIS A 167 4.37 4.90 -2.04
CA HIS A 167 4.65 3.97 -3.13
C HIS A 167 3.75 4.31 -4.33
N LEU A 168 4.36 4.69 -5.44
CA LEU A 168 3.70 4.91 -6.72
C LEU A 168 4.02 3.76 -7.67
N GLY A 169 3.02 3.27 -8.40
CA GLY A 169 3.22 2.30 -9.47
C GLY A 169 2.39 2.70 -10.68
N VAL A 170 2.97 2.66 -11.87
CA VAL A 170 2.27 3.09 -13.09
C VAL A 170 1.89 1.90 -13.96
N ASN A 171 0.79 2.05 -14.69
CA ASN A 171 0.39 1.12 -15.72
C ASN A 171 1.14 1.43 -17.04
N ALA A 172 1.58 0.39 -17.75
CA ALA A 172 2.31 0.48 -19.02
C ALA A 172 1.55 1.24 -20.13
N ALA A 173 0.25 1.50 -19.96
CA ALA A 173 -0.57 2.29 -20.88
C ALA A 173 -0.32 3.82 -20.80
N SER A 174 0.64 4.29 -20.02
CA SER A 174 0.92 5.73 -19.86
C SER A 174 2.42 6.05 -19.86
N PRO A 175 2.82 7.29 -20.25
CA PRO A 175 4.21 7.72 -20.16
C PRO A 175 4.70 7.65 -18.72
N VAL A 176 5.81 6.95 -18.52
CA VAL A 176 6.45 6.82 -17.21
C VAL A 176 7.37 8.02 -17.00
N PRO A 177 7.25 8.74 -15.86
CA PRO A 177 8.19 9.80 -15.51
C PRO A 177 9.62 9.26 -15.42
N ASP A 178 10.58 10.04 -15.94
CA ASP A 178 12.00 9.74 -15.80
C ASP A 178 12.50 10.19 -14.42
N VAL A 179 12.28 9.34 -13.42
CA VAL A 179 12.69 9.56 -12.03
C VAL A 179 13.44 8.34 -11.49
N PRO A 180 14.30 8.50 -10.46
CA PRO A 180 14.90 7.36 -9.76
C PRO A 180 13.84 6.46 -9.12
N ASP A 181 14.15 5.18 -8.93
CA ASP A 181 13.23 4.21 -8.31
C ASP A 181 12.87 4.59 -6.86
N ALA A 182 13.75 5.32 -6.17
CA ALA A 182 13.47 5.91 -4.87
C ALA A 182 14.09 7.30 -4.75
N PHE A 183 13.32 8.26 -4.23
CA PHE A 183 13.77 9.64 -4.07
C PHE A 183 13.07 10.35 -2.91
N ARG A 184 13.66 11.44 -2.43
CA ARG A 184 13.03 12.35 -1.48
C ARG A 184 12.29 13.42 -2.27
N TRP A 185 10.98 13.52 -2.05
CA TRP A 185 10.15 14.52 -2.72
C TRP A 185 9.86 15.65 -1.74
N ARG A 186 10.47 16.81 -1.99
CA ARG A 186 10.46 17.96 -1.08
C ARG A 186 9.69 19.12 -1.69
N ALA A 187 8.77 19.69 -0.91
CA ALA A 187 8.03 20.89 -1.25
C ALA A 187 8.77 22.17 -0.80
N PRO A 188 8.45 23.35 -1.36
CA PRO A 188 9.13 24.61 -1.02
C PRO A 188 9.00 25.04 0.45
N ASP A 189 7.97 24.57 1.15
CA ASP A 189 7.75 24.81 2.59
C ASP A 189 8.66 23.95 3.50
N GLY A 190 9.48 23.07 2.91
CA GLY A 190 10.36 22.16 3.61
C GLY A 190 9.74 20.80 3.94
N SER A 191 8.43 20.61 3.71
CA SER A 191 7.75 19.32 3.86
C SER A 191 8.35 18.30 2.90
N GLU A 192 8.46 17.05 3.34
CA GLU A 192 9.10 16.02 2.54
C GLU A 192 8.59 14.62 2.87
N ILE A 193 8.52 13.78 1.83
CA ILE A 193 8.28 12.34 1.94
C ILE A 193 9.31 11.56 1.10
N VAL A 194 9.48 10.28 1.42
CA VAL A 194 10.19 9.33 0.55
C VAL A 194 9.19 8.74 -0.42
N VAL A 195 9.54 8.74 -1.71
CA VAL A 195 8.78 8.10 -2.77
C VAL A 195 9.55 6.89 -3.25
N GLN A 196 8.86 5.76 -3.38
CA GLN A 196 9.30 4.65 -4.22
C GLN A 196 8.42 4.61 -5.46
N TYR A 197 9.04 4.68 -6.63
CA TYR A 197 8.37 4.71 -7.92
C TYR A 197 8.65 3.42 -8.69
N GLN A 198 7.61 2.66 -9.00
CA GLN A 198 7.70 1.46 -9.83
C GLN A 198 7.19 1.76 -11.24
N LYS A 199 8.05 1.51 -12.24
CA LYS A 199 7.77 1.77 -13.66
C LYS A 199 6.76 0.77 -14.26
N SER A 200 6.50 -0.32 -13.54
CA SER A 200 5.43 -1.28 -13.83
C SER A 200 4.97 -1.99 -12.55
N TYR A 201 3.86 -2.71 -12.61
CA TYR A 201 3.38 -3.46 -11.44
C TYR A 201 4.26 -4.65 -11.09
N GLY A 202 4.83 -4.61 -9.88
CA GLY A 202 5.57 -5.74 -9.33
C GLY A 202 7.00 -5.86 -9.85
N GLU A 203 7.55 -4.81 -10.46
CA GLU A 203 8.98 -4.75 -10.81
C GLU A 203 9.85 -4.67 -9.55
N THR A 204 10.95 -5.44 -9.53
CA THR A 204 11.82 -5.66 -8.35
C THR A 204 13.26 -5.29 -8.57
#